data_AF-A0A2M7P4Y2-F1
#
_entry.id   AF-A0A2M7P4Y2-F1
#
_cell.length_a   1.000
_cell.length_b   1.000
_cell.length_c   1.000
_cell.angle_alpha   90.00
_cell.angle_beta   90.00
_cell.angle_gamma   90.00
#
_symmetry.space_group_name_H-M   'P 1'
#
loop_
_entity.id
_entity.type
_entity.pdbx_description
1 polymer ?
#
loop_
_entity_poly.entity_id
_entity_poly.type
_entity_poly.pdbx_seq_one_letter_code
_entity_poly.pdbx_strand_id
1 'polypeptide(L)' 'MKVEYINPFLKATKNVIETMAQTKVKHAKPQLKTDAKTSGEVTGVIGMTCATLTGAMVLSFSESCILHI' A
#
# COMPACT_ATOMS: atom_id res chain seq x y z
N MET A 1 -7.57 -11.66 -8.15
CA MET A 1 -6.10 -11.54 -8.13
C MET A 1 -5.56 -12.53 -7.10
N LYS A 2 -4.51 -13.33 -7.39
CA LYS A 2 -3.96 -14.27 -6.40
C LYS A 2 -3.24 -13.51 -5.28
N VAL A 3 -3.41 -13.97 -4.04
CA VAL A 3 -2.76 -13.38 -2.84
C VAL A 3 -1.24 -13.34 -2.97
N GLU A 4 -0.67 -14.31 -3.70
CA GLU A 4 0.76 -14.42 -4.01
C GLU A 4 1.34 -13.16 -4.64
N TYR A 5 0.58 -12.42 -5.45
CA TYR A 5 1.05 -11.19 -6.07
C TYR A 5 1.05 -10.00 -5.12
N ILE A 6 0.23 -10.02 -4.07
CA ILE A 6 0.07 -8.89 -3.13
C ILE A 6 1.09 -8.99 -1.98
N ASN A 7 1.45 -10.21 -1.57
CA ASN A 7 2.37 -10.46 -0.45
C ASN A 7 3.73 -9.72 -0.57
N PRO A 8 4.39 -9.67 -1.75
CA PRO A 8 5.63 -8.92 -1.91
C PRO A 8 5.46 -7.43 -1.61
N PHE A 9 4.36 -6.81 -2.06
CA PHE A 9 4.08 -5.39 -1.81
C PHE A 9 3.83 -5.14 -0.33
N LEU A 10 3.02 -5.98 0.34
CA LEU A 10 2.80 -5.88 1.78
C LEU A 10 4.11 -5.96 2.57
N LYS A 11 4.98 -6.92 2.23
CA LYS A 11 6.26 -7.09 2.91
C LYS A 11 7.21 -5.92 2.63
N ALA A 12 7.27 -5.43 1.40
CA ALA A 12 8.08 -4.28 1.03
C ALA A 12 7.63 -3.01 1.75
N THR A 13 6.33 -2.69 1.73
CA THR A 13 5.77 -1.53 2.44
C THR A 13 6.05 -1.61 3.93
N LYS A 14 5.85 -2.79 4.55
CA LYS A 14 6.17 -3.00 5.96
C LYS A 14 7.64 -2.72 6.26
N ASN A 15 8.55 -3.30 5.46
CA ASN A 15 9.99 -3.10 5.65
C ASN A 15 10.38 -1.62 5.55
N VAL A 16 9.84 -0.89 4.57
CA VAL A 16 10.13 0.55 4.41
C VAL A 16 9.65 1.34 5.61
N ILE A 17 8.41 1.17 6.05
CA ILE A 17 7.88 1.94 7.18
C ILE A 17 8.60 1.57 8.49
N GLU A 18 8.86 0.28 8.73
CA GLU A 18 9.56 -0.15 9.95
C GLU A 18 11.02 0.30 9.99
N THR A 19 11.71 0.32 8.83
CA THR A 19 13.14 0.67 8.78
C THR A 19 13.35 2.18 8.68
N MET A 20 12.62 2.86 7.79
CA MET A 20 12.84 4.27 7.47
C MET A 20 12.09 5.20 8.42
N ALA A 21 10.86 4.86 8.81
CA ALA A 21 10.03 5.67 9.69
C ALA A 21 10.05 5.18 11.15
N GLN A 22 10.83 4.13 11.46
CA GLN A 22 10.94 3.50 12.78
C GLN A 22 9.59 3.16 13.44
N THR A 23 8.56 2.98 12.62
CA THR A 23 7.17 2.82 13.07
C THR A 23 6.74 1.38 12.87
N LYS A 24 6.31 0.71 13.95
CA LYS A 24 5.81 -0.68 13.85
C LYS A 24 4.45 -0.72 13.16
N VAL A 25 4.33 -1.55 12.12
CA VAL A 25 3.11 -1.65 11.32
C VAL A 25 2.45 -3.02 11.49
N LYS A 26 1.13 -3.02 11.71
CA LYS A 26 0.31 -4.23 11.66
C LYS A 26 -0.61 -4.16 10.44
N HIS A 27 -0.44 -5.09 9.51
CA HIS A 27 -1.31 -5.20 8.34
C HIS A 27 -2.58 -6.00 8.68
N ALA A 28 -3.73 -5.56 8.16
CA ALA A 28 -4.96 -6.32 8.20
C ALA A 28 -4.97 -7.45 7.15
N LYS A 29 -6.02 -8.28 7.14
CA LYS A 29 -6.20 -9.28 6.08
C LYS A 29 -6.48 -8.58 4.74
N PRO A 30 -5.79 -8.94 3.64
CA PRO A 30 -6.08 -8.39 2.32
C PRO A 30 -7.53 -8.65 1.92
N GLN A 31 -8.18 -7.64 1.37
CA GLN A 31 -9.56 -7.73 0.89
C GLN A 31 -9.66 -7.14 -0.51
N LEU A 32 -10.61 -7.66 -1.29
CA LEU A 32 -11.01 -7.04 -2.55
C LEU A 32 -11.76 -5.76 -2.22
N LYS A 33 -11.25 -4.63 -2.70
CA LYS A 33 -11.93 -3.34 -2.57
C LYS A 33 -13.21 -3.37 -3.41
N THR A 34 -14.36 -3.16 -2.76
CA THR A 34 -15.70 -3.19 -3.40
C THR A 34 -16.29 -1.79 -3.57
N ASP A 35 -15.69 -0.78 -2.94
CA ASP A 35 -16.16 0.60 -2.94
C ASP A 35 -15.16 1.55 -3.63
N ALA A 36 -15.66 2.69 -4.11
CA ALA A 36 -14.84 3.70 -4.77
C ALA A 36 -14.20 4.72 -3.80
N LYS A 37 -14.33 4.51 -2.49
CA LYS A 37 -13.87 5.48 -1.48
C LYS A 37 -12.34 5.50 -1.38
N THR A 38 -11.76 6.68 -1.33
CA THR A 38 -10.36 6.90 -0.94
C THR A 38 -10.25 6.84 0.58
N SER A 39 -9.19 6.20 1.09
CA SER A 39 -9.05 5.87 2.52
C SER A 39 -8.05 6.78 3.24
N GLY A 40 -7.74 7.97 2.70
CA GLY A 40 -6.77 8.88 3.30
C GLY A 40 -6.72 10.25 2.64
N GLU A 41 -5.98 11.15 3.28
CA GLU A 41 -5.81 12.56 2.90
C GLU A 41 -4.71 12.74 1.86
N VAL A 42 -3.63 11.96 1.98
CA VAL A 42 -2.51 11.96 1.02
C VAL A 42 -2.41 10.59 0.38
N THR A 43 -2.41 10.55 -0.97
CA THR A 43 -2.36 9.30 -1.72
C THR A 43 -1.22 9.29 -2.74
N GLY A 44 -0.32 8.32 -2.62
CA GLY A 44 0.70 8.01 -3.61
C GLY A 44 0.17 6.97 -4.61
N VAL A 45 0.41 7.20 -5.90
CA VAL A 45 0.01 6.30 -6.98
C VAL A 45 1.23 5.89 -7.77
N ILE A 46 1.45 4.58 -7.92
CA ILE A 46 2.55 4.01 -8.70
C ILE A 46 1.96 3.13 -9.78
N GLY A 47 2.09 3.58 -11.04
CA GLY A 47 1.74 2.78 -12.20
C GLY A 47 2.78 1.70 -12.46
N MET A 48 2.34 0.48 -12.75
CA MET A 48 3.19 -0.65 -13.06
C MET A 48 2.75 -1.27 -14.39
N THR A 49 3.71 -1.51 -15.27
CA THR A 49 3.48 -2.11 -16.58
C THR A 49 4.54 -3.17 -16.84
N CYS A 50 4.12 -4.30 -17.40
CA CYS A 50 4.99 -5.30 -18.01
C CYS A 50 4.39 -5.73 -19.35
N ALA A 51 5.09 -6.58 -20.10
CA ALA A 51 4.66 -7.04 -21.41
C ALA A 51 3.26 -7.71 -21.42
N THR A 52 2.81 -8.27 -20.30
CA THR A 52 1.56 -9.04 -20.21
C THR A 52 0.55 -8.48 -19.20
N LEU A 53 0.93 -7.51 -18.36
CA LEU A 53 0.11 -7.02 -17.25
C LEU A 53 0.30 -5.52 -17.04
N THR A 54 -0.80 -4.83 -16.78
CA THR A 54 -0.81 -3.45 -16.30
C THR A 54 -1.55 -3.41 -14.97
N GLY A 55 -1.05 -2.59 -14.05
CA GLY A 55 -1.63 -2.42 -12.73
C GLY A 55 -1.17 -1.12 -12.09
N ALA A 56 -1.75 -0.82 -10.94
CA ALA A 56 -1.32 0.32 -10.14
C ALA A 56 -1.30 -0.08 -8.67
N MET A 57 -0.33 0.44 -7.94
CA MET A 57 -0.28 0.41 -6.50
C MET A 57 -0.70 1.78 -5.98
N VAL A 58 -1.67 1.79 -5.08
CA VAL A 58 -2.19 3.01 -4.46
C VAL A 58 -1.96 2.90 -2.96
N LEU A 59 -1.26 3.89 -2.40
CA LEU A 59 -0.94 4.00 -0.98
C LEU A 59 -1.58 5.27 -0.44
N SER A 60 -2.55 5.14 0.46
CA SER A 60 -3.24 6.27 1.09
C SER A 60 -2.88 6.37 2.57
N PHE A 61 -2.59 7.57 3.03
CA PHE A 61 -2.23 7.88 4.41
C PHE A 61 -3.23 8.88 4.99
N SER A 62 -3.57 8.73 6.28
CA SER A 62 -4.24 9.77 7.05
C SER A 62 -3.27 10.92 7.36
N GLU A 63 -3.81 12.11 7.63
CA GLU A 63 -3.02 13.28 8.02
C GLU A 63 -2.08 12.99 9.20
N SER A 64 -2.60 12.40 10.27
CA SER A 64 -1.81 12.04 11.45
C SER A 64 -0.70 11.04 11.15
N CYS A 65 -0.89 10.17 10.16
CA CYS A 65 0.11 9.17 9.79
C CYS A 65 1.21 9.76 8.93
N ILE A 66 0.86 10.57 7.92
CA ILE A 66 1.85 11.13 6.99
C ILE A 66 2.70 12.24 7.63
N LEU A 67 2.20 12.92 8.66
CA LEU A 67 2.98 13.90 9.43
C LEU A 67 3.96 13.26 10.42
N HIS A 68 3.78 11.97 10.73
CA HIS A 68 4.62 11.24 11.66
C HIS A 68 5.74 10.44 10.97
N ILE A 69 5.56 10.12 9.69
CA ILE A 69 6.51 9.41 8.83
C ILE A 69 7.45 10.43 8.17
#